data_AF-A0A7S4SQU0-F1
#
_entry.id   AF-A0A7S4SQU0-F1
#
_cell.length_a   1.000
_cell.length_b   1.000
_cell.length_c   1.000
_cell.angle_alpha   90.00
_cell.angle_beta   90.00
_cell.angle_gamma   90.00
#
_symmetry.space_group_name_H-M   'P 1'
#
loop_
_entity.id
_entity.type
_entity.pdbx_description
1 polymer ?
#
loop_
_entity_poly.entity_id
_entity_poly.type
_entity_poly.pdbx_seq_one_letter_code
_entity_poly.pdbx_strand_id
1 'polypeptide(L)'
;RASGLLQINVLPQQMPVEDAYLPLPREEASLEEWTAAFPLRDLPPLPPRAAKYWAEPRCGAVTVLGVSALLIGMTHALVTDRRTASLMLSAIWTWAAIAVACTAFILFGKAGEIRRSPATCYPIPGEVARRLVSSQDLDGLGNVHGSDRGSYCVRCLVWRPPA
;
A
#
# COMPACT_ATOMS: atom_id res chain seq x y z
N ARG A 1 35.44 32.66 -38.46
CA ARG A 1 36.07 32.66 -37.11
C ARG A 1 34.92 32.92 -36.14
N ALA A 2 34.36 31.97 -35.41
CA ALA A 2 34.98 30.91 -34.63
C ALA A 2 34.16 29.61 -34.69
N SER A 3 34.88 28.49 -34.83
CA SER A 3 34.35 27.13 -34.79
C SER A 3 34.22 26.71 -33.32
N GLY A 4 33.00 26.51 -32.84
CA GLY A 4 32.71 25.97 -31.51
C GLY A 4 32.62 24.45 -31.56
N LEU A 5 33.59 23.79 -30.95
CA LEU A 5 33.70 22.33 -30.84
C LEU A 5 32.61 21.77 -29.92
N LEU A 6 31.73 20.93 -30.48
CA LEU A 6 30.84 20.04 -29.74
C LEU A 6 31.68 19.00 -28.98
N GLN A 7 31.82 19.17 -27.66
CA GLN A 7 32.30 18.10 -26.80
C GLN A 7 31.21 17.04 -26.64
N ILE A 8 31.32 15.98 -27.45
CA ILE A 8 30.55 14.75 -27.27
C ILE A 8 31.12 14.08 -26.02
N ASN A 9 30.43 14.26 -24.89
CA ASN A 9 30.73 13.57 -23.65
C ASN A 9 30.35 12.09 -23.84
N VAL A 10 31.33 11.28 -24.24
CA VAL A 10 31.19 9.83 -24.34
C VAL A 10 31.00 9.30 -22.92
N LEU A 11 29.75 8.97 -22.57
CA LEU A 11 29.45 8.22 -21.36
C LEU A 11 30.33 6.96 -21.33
N PRO A 12 30.99 6.63 -20.21
CA PRO A 12 31.82 5.46 -20.12
C PRO A 12 30.98 4.24 -20.51
N GLN A 13 31.48 3.49 -21.51
CA GLN A 13 30.94 2.17 -21.86
C GLN A 13 30.84 1.36 -20.56
N GLN A 14 29.60 1.06 -20.15
CA GLN A 14 29.34 0.06 -19.13
C GLN A 14 30.05 -1.22 -19.59
N MET A 15 31.02 -1.68 -18.80
CA MET A 15 31.61 -2.99 -19.02
C MET A 15 30.46 -4.01 -19.12
N PRO A 16 30.52 -4.97 -20.06
CA PRO A 16 29.57 -6.06 -20.07
C PRO A 16 29.65 -6.69 -18.68
N VAL A 17 28.58 -6.55 -17.92
CA VAL A 17 28.40 -7.23 -16.64
C VAL A 17 28.32 -8.69 -17.04
N GLU A 18 29.49 -9.35 -17.05
CA GLU A 18 29.62 -10.77 -17.23
C GLU A 18 29.11 -11.40 -15.92
N ASP A 19 27.80 -11.30 -15.72
CA ASP A 19 26.96 -12.45 -15.48
C ASP A 19 27.50 -13.38 -14.39
N ALA A 20 27.77 -12.80 -13.23
CA ALA A 20 27.49 -13.46 -11.96
C ALA A 20 25.96 -13.66 -11.87
N TYR A 21 25.42 -14.52 -12.75
CA TYR A 21 24.07 -15.05 -12.67
C TYR A 21 24.03 -15.85 -11.38
N LEU A 22 23.69 -15.20 -10.27
CA LEU A 22 23.03 -15.94 -9.22
C LEU A 22 21.78 -16.54 -9.87
N PRO A 23 21.69 -17.89 -9.97
CA PRO A 23 20.58 -18.53 -10.64
C PRO A 23 19.31 -18.16 -9.88
N LEU A 24 18.53 -17.24 -10.45
CA LEU A 24 17.25 -16.85 -9.88
C LEU A 24 16.32 -18.06 -9.89
N PRO A 25 15.60 -18.35 -8.80
CA PRO A 25 14.55 -19.35 -8.83
C PRO A 25 13.57 -19.05 -9.96
N ARG A 26 13.10 -20.09 -10.65
CA ARG A 26 12.06 -19.94 -11.67
C ARG A 26 10.74 -19.52 -11.01
N GLU A 27 9.79 -19.00 -11.79
CA GLU A 27 8.48 -18.62 -11.24
C GLU A 27 7.72 -19.81 -10.65
N GLU A 28 7.97 -21.02 -11.16
CA GLU A 28 7.40 -22.28 -10.65
C GLU A 28 8.19 -22.89 -9.49
N ALA A 29 9.28 -22.24 -9.04
CA ALA A 29 10.10 -22.72 -7.95
C ALA A 29 9.31 -22.82 -6.64
N SER A 30 9.71 -23.74 -5.78
CA SER A 30 9.05 -23.96 -4.50
C SER A 30 9.21 -22.76 -3.56
N LEU A 31 8.33 -22.66 -2.57
CA LEU A 31 8.40 -21.62 -1.55
C LEU A 31 9.74 -21.65 -0.78
N GLU A 32 10.28 -22.85 -0.56
CA GLU A 32 11.55 -23.07 0.13
C GLU A 32 12.73 -22.56 -0.72
N GLU A 33 12.74 -22.83 -2.03
CA GLU A 33 13.76 -22.31 -2.96
C GLU A 33 13.75 -20.78 -3.00
N TRP A 34 12.57 -20.16 -3.08
CA TRP A 34 12.43 -18.70 -3.01
C TRP A 34 12.88 -18.13 -1.67
N THR A 35 12.54 -18.79 -0.57
CA THR A 35 12.93 -18.35 0.78
C THR A 35 14.45 -18.49 1.00
N ALA A 36 15.07 -19.50 0.42
CA ALA A 36 16.52 -19.70 0.46
C ALA A 36 17.26 -18.65 -0.38
N ALA A 37 16.74 -18.31 -1.56
CA ALA A 37 17.33 -17.30 -2.45
C ALA A 37 17.16 -15.87 -1.93
N PHE A 38 16.00 -15.55 -1.34
CA PHE A 38 15.67 -14.21 -0.86
C PHE A 38 15.05 -14.25 0.54
N PRO A 39 15.80 -14.50 1.63
CA PRO A 39 15.22 -14.56 2.96
C PRO A 39 14.44 -13.27 3.32
N LEU A 40 13.24 -13.39 3.91
CA LEU A 40 12.37 -12.23 4.20
C LEU A 40 13.06 -11.13 5.02
N ARG A 41 14.01 -11.51 5.87
CA ARG A 41 14.80 -10.61 6.72
C ARG A 41 15.80 -9.74 5.95
N ASP A 42 16.20 -10.19 4.76
CA ASP A 42 17.19 -9.52 3.92
C ASP A 42 16.50 -8.60 2.89
N LEU A 43 15.17 -8.66 2.78
CA LEU A 43 14.39 -7.74 1.94
C LEU A 43 14.51 -6.30 2.48
N PRO A 44 14.61 -5.29 1.60
CA PRO A 44 14.73 -3.90 2.02
C PRO A 44 13.55 -3.50 2.92
N PRO A 45 13.78 -2.69 3.97
CA PRO A 45 12.75 -2.30 4.91
C PRO A 45 11.61 -1.56 4.18
N LEU A 46 10.38 -1.72 4.68
CA LEU A 46 9.23 -1.00 4.12
C LEU A 46 9.42 0.51 4.32
N PRO A 47 9.09 1.35 3.32
CA PRO A 47 9.15 2.78 3.49
C PRO A 47 8.22 3.20 4.64
N PRO A 48 8.63 4.15 5.50
CA PRO A 48 7.79 4.61 6.60
C PRO A 48 6.52 5.25 6.04
N ARG A 49 5.40 5.10 6.75
CA ARG A 49 4.14 5.74 6.38
C ARG A 49 4.32 7.26 6.46
N ALA A 50 4.31 7.95 5.32
CA ALA A 50 4.44 9.41 5.28
C ALA A 50 3.30 10.09 6.04
N ALA A 51 3.54 11.27 6.62
CA ALA A 51 2.52 12.03 7.36
C ALA A 51 1.22 12.25 6.55
N LYS A 52 1.35 12.40 5.22
CA LYS A 52 0.21 12.53 4.28
C LYS A 52 -0.75 11.34 4.33
N TYR A 53 -0.27 10.13 4.65
CA TYR A 53 -1.10 8.94 4.82
C TYR A 53 -2.16 9.11 5.91
N TRP A 54 -1.87 9.88 6.96
CA TRP A 54 -2.80 10.10 8.07
C TRP A 54 -3.77 11.26 7.84
N ALA A 55 -3.55 12.10 6.83
CA ALA A 55 -4.42 13.23 6.55
C ALA A 55 -5.79 12.79 6.01
N GLU A 56 -5.80 11.82 5.10
CA GLU A 56 -7.02 11.31 4.47
C GLU A 56 -7.97 10.63 5.49
N PRO A 57 -7.50 9.70 6.34
CA PRO A 57 -8.37 9.09 7.35
C PRO A 57 -8.85 10.08 8.42
N ARG A 58 -8.03 11.10 8.76
CA ARG A 58 -8.45 12.19 9.66
C ARG A 58 -9.56 13.03 9.04
N CYS A 59 -9.44 13.37 7.75
CA CYS A 59 -10.48 14.11 7.02
C CYS A 59 -11.80 13.33 7.00
N GLY A 60 -11.73 12.02 6.71
CA GLY A 60 -12.89 11.13 6.78
C GLY A 60 -13.53 11.10 8.17
N ALA A 61 -12.73 10.94 9.23
CA ALA A 61 -13.22 10.93 10.61
C ALA A 61 -13.90 12.26 11.01
N VAL A 62 -13.31 13.40 10.65
CA VAL A 62 -13.91 14.73 10.88
C VAL A 62 -15.24 14.87 10.14
N THR A 63 -15.30 14.39 8.90
CA THR A 63 -16.53 14.43 8.08
C THR A 63 -17.65 13.61 8.72
N VAL A 64 -17.37 12.37 9.14
CA VAL A 64 -18.36 11.50 9.80
C VAL A 64 -18.85 12.12 11.11
N LEU A 65 -17.94 12.59 11.96
CA LEU A 65 -18.30 13.23 13.23
C LEU A 65 -19.13 14.50 13.04
N GLY A 66 -18.75 15.33 12.06
CA GLY A 66 -19.48 16.56 11.74
C GLY A 66 -20.91 16.30 11.27
N VAL A 67 -21.09 15.36 10.33
CA VAL A 67 -22.42 14.98 9.82
C VAL A 67 -23.27 14.35 10.93
N SER A 68 -22.71 13.47 11.75
CA SER A 68 -23.43 12.88 12.89
C SER A 68 -23.88 13.94 13.89
N ALA A 69 -22.99 14.88 14.26
CA ALA A 69 -23.33 15.97 15.18
C ALA A 69 -24.43 16.88 14.64
N LEU A 70 -24.35 17.23 13.35
CA LEU A 70 -25.37 18.05 12.68
C LEU A 70 -26.74 17.38 12.71
N LEU A 71 -26.83 16.10 12.33
CA LEU A 71 -28.08 15.36 12.30
C LEU A 71 -28.69 15.21 13.71
N ILE A 72 -27.87 14.87 14.71
CA ILE A 72 -28.30 14.82 16.12
C ILE A 72 -28.85 16.20 16.54
N GLY A 73 -28.13 17.27 16.26
CA GLY A 73 -28.53 18.64 16.61
C GLY A 73 -29.84 19.06 15.95
N MET A 74 -30.02 18.78 14.66
CA MET A 74 -31.26 19.06 13.94
C MET A 74 -32.45 18.29 14.52
N THR A 75 -32.28 17.01 14.85
CA THR A 75 -33.36 16.23 15.47
C THR A 75 -33.73 16.76 16.85
N HIS A 76 -32.76 17.19 17.66
CA HIS A 76 -33.04 17.85 18.93
C HIS A 76 -33.81 19.16 18.77
N ALA A 77 -33.55 19.93 17.71
CA ALA A 77 -34.21 21.21 17.47
C ALA A 77 -35.65 21.05 16.95
N LEU A 78 -35.94 19.98 16.21
CA LEU A 78 -37.21 19.83 15.49
C LEU A 78 -38.24 18.95 16.20
N VAL A 79 -37.83 18.07 17.12
CA VAL A 79 -38.78 17.15 17.77
C VAL A 79 -39.37 17.76 19.04
N THR A 80 -40.68 17.99 19.03
CA THR A 80 -41.44 18.56 20.15
C THR A 80 -42.13 17.51 21.03
N ASP A 81 -42.45 16.33 20.47
CA ASP A 81 -43.09 15.23 21.22
C ASP A 81 -42.06 14.35 21.95
N ARG A 82 -42.27 14.12 23.25
CA ARG A 82 -41.31 13.42 24.12
C ARG A 82 -41.12 11.94 23.75
N ARG A 83 -42.18 11.24 23.32
CA ARG A 83 -42.09 9.81 22.95
C ARG A 83 -41.35 9.65 21.62
N THR A 84 -41.74 10.46 20.62
CA THR A 84 -41.10 10.48 19.31
C THR A 84 -39.64 10.93 19.42
N ALA A 85 -39.33 11.91 20.27
CA ALA A 85 -37.97 12.36 20.54
C ALA A 85 -37.09 11.23 21.08
N SER A 86 -37.57 10.48 22.08
CA SER A 86 -36.80 9.39 22.67
C SER A 86 -36.44 8.30 21.62
N LEU A 87 -37.41 7.94 20.77
CA LEU A 87 -37.20 6.94 19.72
C LEU A 87 -36.24 7.45 18.63
N MET A 88 -36.42 8.68 18.14
CA MET A 88 -35.55 9.25 17.11
C MET A 88 -34.13 9.47 17.63
N LEU A 89 -33.98 9.98 18.86
CA LEU A 89 -32.67 10.19 19.47
C LEU A 89 -31.94 8.85 19.70
N SER A 90 -32.62 7.83 20.21
CA SER A 90 -31.99 6.51 20.39
C SER A 90 -31.56 5.89 19.06
N ALA A 91 -32.37 6.02 18.01
CA ALA A 91 -32.01 5.56 16.67
C ALA A 91 -30.78 6.30 16.13
N ILE A 92 -30.74 7.64 16.20
CA ILE A 92 -29.62 8.42 15.67
C ILE A 92 -28.33 8.16 16.46
N TRP A 93 -28.40 8.10 17.78
CA TRP A 93 -27.24 7.74 18.60
C TRP A 93 -26.71 6.35 18.28
N THR A 94 -27.60 5.38 18.00
CA THR A 94 -27.20 4.04 17.58
C THR A 94 -26.47 4.08 16.23
N TRP A 95 -27.01 4.78 15.23
CA TRP A 95 -26.35 4.92 13.93
C TRP A 95 -25.02 5.68 14.02
N ALA A 96 -24.94 6.74 14.83
CA ALA A 96 -23.70 7.45 15.07
C ALA A 96 -22.64 6.55 15.73
N ALA A 97 -23.04 5.75 16.73
CA ALA A 97 -22.15 4.79 17.37
C ALA A 97 -21.65 3.73 16.38
N ILE A 98 -22.51 3.18 15.52
CA ILE A 98 -22.14 2.24 14.46
C ILE A 98 -21.13 2.90 13.49
N ALA A 99 -21.42 4.12 13.03
CA ALA A 99 -20.52 4.83 12.11
C ALA A 99 -19.14 5.10 12.72
N VAL A 100 -19.09 5.51 13.99
CA VAL A 100 -17.84 5.68 14.73
C VAL A 100 -17.12 4.35 14.92
N ALA A 101 -17.83 3.27 15.26
CA ALA A 101 -17.25 1.93 15.40
C ALA A 101 -16.68 1.40 14.08
N CYS A 102 -17.39 1.56 12.97
CA CYS A 102 -16.91 1.22 11.63
C CYS A 102 -15.67 2.04 11.25
N THR A 103 -15.68 3.35 11.53
CA THR A 103 -14.52 4.23 11.28
C THR A 103 -13.32 3.79 12.11
N ALA A 104 -13.52 3.53 13.40
CA ALA A 104 -12.47 3.02 14.29
C ALA A 104 -11.94 1.66 13.81
N PHE A 105 -12.81 0.77 13.34
CA PHE A 105 -12.39 -0.52 12.78
C PHE A 105 -11.55 -0.35 11.52
N ILE A 106 -11.90 0.58 10.61
CA ILE A 106 -11.09 0.86 9.42
C ILE A 106 -9.72 1.45 9.82
N LEU A 107 -9.70 2.39 10.78
CA LEU A 107 -8.48 3.07 11.22
C LEU A 107 -7.51 2.17 11.99
N PHE A 108 -8.04 1.31 12.87
CA PHE A 108 -7.25 0.53 13.83
C PHE A 108 -7.23 -0.96 13.52
N GLY A 109 -8.18 -1.49 12.75
CA GLY A 109 -8.32 -2.91 12.44
C GLY A 109 -7.34 -3.45 11.41
N LYS A 110 -6.40 -2.62 10.93
CA LYS A 110 -5.44 -2.98 9.86
C LYS A 110 -6.14 -3.51 8.61
N ALA A 111 -7.34 -3.00 8.32
CA ALA A 111 -8.12 -3.40 7.16
C ALA A 111 -7.32 -3.14 5.88
N GLY A 112 -7.15 -4.18 5.05
CA GLY A 112 -6.37 -4.09 3.82
C GLY A 112 -4.84 -4.06 4.00
N GLU A 113 -4.30 -4.26 5.20
CA GLU A 113 -2.85 -4.38 5.41
C GLU A 113 -2.39 -5.79 5.04
N ILE A 114 -1.67 -5.90 3.91
CA ILE A 114 -1.01 -7.14 3.52
C ILE A 114 0.35 -7.21 4.21
N ARG A 115 0.50 -8.16 5.13
CA ARG A 115 1.77 -8.41 5.80
C ARG A 115 2.72 -9.14 4.87
N ARG A 116 4.01 -8.82 4.94
CA ARG A 116 5.06 -9.61 4.32
C ARG A 116 5.09 -10.99 4.98
N SER A 117 4.86 -12.01 4.18
CA SER A 117 5.01 -13.42 4.53
C SER A 117 5.50 -14.15 3.28
N PRO A 118 6.08 -15.36 3.40
CA PRO A 118 6.46 -16.13 2.22
C PRO A 118 5.31 -16.26 1.19
N ALA A 119 4.10 -16.48 1.67
CA ALA A 119 2.91 -16.63 0.82
C ALA A 119 2.52 -15.35 0.05
N THR A 120 2.83 -14.16 0.58
CA THR A 120 2.51 -12.88 -0.08
C THR A 120 3.71 -12.30 -0.83
N CYS A 121 4.94 -12.64 -0.46
CA CYS A 121 6.14 -12.12 -1.11
C CYS A 121 6.57 -12.92 -2.34
N TYR A 122 6.25 -14.23 -2.40
CA TYR A 122 6.76 -15.14 -3.43
C TYR A 122 5.65 -15.65 -4.39
N PRO A 123 6.01 -15.96 -5.65
CA PRO A 123 7.32 -15.73 -6.29
C PRO A 123 7.58 -14.23 -6.52
N ILE A 124 8.85 -13.79 -6.44
CA ILE A 124 9.20 -12.40 -6.76
C ILE A 124 9.27 -12.28 -8.29
N PRO A 125 8.59 -11.30 -8.92
CA PRO A 125 8.68 -11.11 -10.36
C PRO A 125 10.14 -10.94 -10.82
N GLY A 126 10.51 -11.56 -11.94
CA GLY A 126 11.91 -11.65 -12.37
C GLY A 126 12.63 -10.29 -12.49
N GLU A 127 11.92 -9.26 -12.95
CA GLU A 127 12.45 -7.88 -13.03
C GLU A 127 12.82 -7.31 -11.66
N VAL A 128 11.98 -7.55 -10.65
CA VAL A 128 12.21 -7.11 -9.27
C VAL A 128 13.33 -7.94 -8.65
N ALA A 129 13.33 -9.26 -8.86
CA ALA A 129 14.35 -10.16 -8.33
C ALA A 129 15.75 -9.81 -8.85
N ARG A 130 15.89 -9.48 -10.15
CA ARG A 130 17.15 -9.01 -10.74
C ARG A 130 17.68 -7.76 -10.04
N ARG A 131 16.83 -6.73 -9.86
CA ARG A 131 17.23 -5.50 -9.16
C ARG A 131 17.62 -5.75 -7.70
N LEU A 132 16.88 -6.60 -7.00
CA LEU A 132 17.20 -6.98 -5.62
C LEU A 132 18.56 -7.67 -5.52
N VAL A 133 18.88 -8.62 -6.40
CA VAL A 133 20.20 -9.28 -6.44
C VAL A 133 21.31 -8.28 -6.73
N SER A 134 21.08 -7.36 -7.68
CA SER A 134 22.06 -6.33 -8.02
C SER A 134 22.14 -5.18 -7.01
N SER A 135 21.39 -5.25 -5.89
CA SER A 135 21.27 -4.17 -4.90
C SER A 135 20.94 -2.80 -5.53
N GLN A 136 20.18 -2.83 -6.63
CA GLN A 136 19.71 -1.64 -7.33
C GLN A 136 18.44 -1.10 -6.71
N ASP A 137 18.23 0.21 -6.89
CA ASP A 137 16.99 0.86 -6.47
C ASP A 137 15.79 0.34 -7.28
N LEU A 138 14.67 0.18 -6.59
CA LEU A 138 13.38 -0.19 -7.16
C LEU A 138 12.59 1.02 -7.64
N ASP A 139 13.09 2.23 -7.41
CA ASP A 139 12.49 3.46 -7.91
C ASP A 139 12.34 3.45 -9.44
N GLY A 140 11.24 4.04 -9.90
CA GLY A 140 10.83 4.05 -11.31
C GLY A 140 10.20 2.75 -11.82
N LEU A 141 10.25 1.65 -11.06
CA LEU A 141 9.60 0.40 -11.45
C LEU A 141 8.13 0.39 -11.01
N GLY A 142 7.23 0.22 -11.98
CA GLY A 142 5.79 0.12 -11.73
C GLY A 142 5.38 -1.22 -11.11
N ASN A 143 4.17 -1.28 -10.54
CA ASN A 143 3.61 -2.54 -10.05
C ASN A 143 3.50 -3.57 -11.18
N VAL A 144 3.93 -4.80 -10.91
CA VAL A 144 3.86 -5.90 -11.88
C VAL A 144 2.50 -6.57 -11.78
N HIS A 145 1.83 -6.82 -12.89
CA HIS A 145 0.52 -7.47 -12.91
C HIS A 145 0.71 -8.95 -13.26
N GLY A 146 0.26 -9.84 -12.37
CA GLY A 146 0.20 -11.27 -12.63
C GLY A 146 -1.22 -11.65 -13.06
N SER A 147 -1.35 -12.56 -14.02
CA SER A 147 -2.65 -13.02 -14.54
C SER A 147 -3.59 -13.50 -13.42
N ASP A 148 -3.05 -14.26 -12.46
CA ASP A 148 -3.87 -15.00 -11.48
C ASP A 148 -3.64 -14.60 -10.02
N ARG A 149 -2.59 -13.82 -9.73
CA ARG A 149 -2.20 -13.43 -8.35
C ARG A 149 -2.51 -11.97 -8.01
N GLY A 150 -3.08 -11.23 -8.95
CA GLY A 150 -3.35 -9.79 -8.83
C GLY A 150 -2.12 -8.95 -9.16
N SER A 151 -1.77 -7.97 -8.31
CA SER A 151 -0.67 -7.03 -8.58
C SER A 151 0.45 -7.13 -7.54
N TYR A 152 1.68 -7.27 -8.00
CA TYR A 152 2.86 -7.21 -7.16
C TYR A 152 3.26 -5.75 -6.92
N CYS A 153 3.14 -5.33 -5.67
CA CYS A 153 3.57 -4.01 -5.26
C CYS A 153 5.08 -3.97 -5.10
N VAL A 154 5.80 -3.42 -6.09
CA VAL A 154 7.27 -3.36 -6.10
C VAL A 154 7.83 -2.64 -4.87
N ARG A 155 7.18 -1.55 -4.44
CA ARG A 155 7.60 -0.79 -3.26
C ARG A 155 7.46 -1.58 -1.96
N CYS A 156 6.42 -2.40 -1.84
CA CYS A 156 6.14 -3.16 -0.62
C CYS A 156 6.70 -4.59 -0.66
N LEU A 157 7.09 -5.08 -1.84
CA LEU A 157 7.51 -6.45 -2.12
C LEU A 157 6.46 -7.50 -1.71
N VAL A 158 5.19 -7.25 -2.06
CA VAL A 158 4.06 -8.15 -1.76
C VAL A 158 3.07 -8.21 -2.93
N TRP A 159 2.51 -9.39 -3.15
CA TRP A 159 1.34 -9.62 -3.99
C TRP A 159 0.08 -9.07 -3.31
N ARG A 160 -0.68 -8.29 -4.07
CA ARG A 160 -2.03 -7.83 -3.73
C ARG A 160 -3.03 -8.68 -4.50
N PRO A 161 -4.03 -9.28 -3.84
CA PRO A 161 -5.09 -10.01 -4.54
C PRO A 161 -5.81 -9.08 -5.53
N PRO A 162 -6.39 -9.64 -6.62
CA PRO A 162 -7.19 -8.86 -7.54
C PRO A 162 -8.36 -8.21 -6.80
N ALA A 163 -8.67 -6.97 -7.16
CA ALA A 163 -9.82 -6.22 -6.65
C ALA A 163 -11.12 -6.70 -7.28
#